data_AF-A0A257H8I3-F1
#
_entry.id   AF-A0A257H8I3-F1
#
_cell.length_a   1.000
_cell.length_b   1.000
_cell.length_c   1.000
_cell.angle_alpha   90.00
_cell.angle_beta   90.00
_cell.angle_gamma   90.00
#
_symmetry.space_group_name_H-M   'P 1'
#
loop_
_entity.id
_entity.type
_entity.pdbx_description
1 polymer ?
#
loop_
_entity_poly.entity_id
_entity_poly.type
_entity_poly.pdbx_seq_one_letter_code
_entity_poly.pdbx_strand_id
1 'polypeptide(L)'
;MSELMAEVDAVGLERSVEPGALDADPYATSSARSDVMPLMLNKAVRAKIQEMHAEVERSISLQESAVSRIRAVCAERDQLTSTLEHHQQQVALLNAEREALSSQCEHLAAVCQDMSVELKKFQNDVMHCEASKQKLETDIAIARAEARDLCNQLDIVTSSPDWRFVRKLRGLRYAVTRYSDLLTGRFQNPLFDADWYARAYPDVGLANVNPYKHYVKHGQFEGRQPNAYFDPSWYRMQNPDVAASPIDPLDHYLKFGGREGRRPHPLFPLESMNEGLSSENQKNGKKTPLEIYLSQIREVSTKI
;
A
#
# COMPACT_ATOMS: atom_id res chain seq x y z
N MET A 1 28.98 22.43 -40.03
CA MET A 1 29.71 21.89 -41.20
C MET A 1 28.82 21.94 -42.45
N SER A 2 28.41 23.14 -42.88
CA SER A 2 27.52 23.29 -44.05
C SER A 2 28.01 24.36 -45.03
N GLU A 3 29.21 24.91 -44.79
CA GLU A 3 29.72 26.09 -45.51
C GLU A 3 31.13 25.89 -46.09
N LEU A 4 31.64 24.65 -46.10
CA LEU A 4 33.00 24.32 -46.57
C LEU A 4 33.05 23.23 -47.66
N MET A 5 31.92 22.86 -48.26
CA MET A 5 31.85 21.88 -49.38
C MET A 5 31.49 22.52 -50.73
N ALA A 6 31.43 23.85 -50.84
CA ALA A 6 30.98 24.53 -52.06
C ALA A 6 32.09 25.04 -53.01
N GLU A 7 33.37 24.75 -52.74
CA GLU A 7 34.48 25.44 -53.43
C GLU A 7 35.52 24.49 -54.08
N VAL A 8 35.14 23.25 -54.38
CA VAL A 8 36.04 22.27 -55.03
C VAL A 8 35.57 21.78 -56.41
N ASP A 9 34.36 22.12 -56.86
CA ASP A 9 33.78 21.59 -58.12
C ASP A 9 33.95 22.48 -59.39
N ALA A 10 34.83 23.49 -59.39
CA ALA A 10 34.85 24.51 -60.46
C ALA A 10 36.05 24.48 -61.45
N VAL A 11 36.87 23.42 -61.52
CA VAL A 11 37.95 23.31 -62.53
C VAL A 11 37.93 21.95 -63.22
N GLY A 12 36.80 21.61 -63.82
CA GLY A 12 36.65 20.51 -64.77
C GLY A 12 36.02 21.03 -66.05
N LEU A 13 36.82 21.53 -66.97
CA LEU A 13 36.37 21.86 -68.33
C LEU A 13 37.34 21.26 -69.33
N GLU A 14 37.00 20.03 -69.70
CA GLU A 14 37.38 19.37 -70.94
C GLU A 14 37.12 20.32 -72.13
N ARG A 15 38.10 20.47 -73.03
CA ARG A 15 37.84 20.91 -74.41
C ARG A 15 38.82 20.25 -75.38
N SER A 16 38.32 19.15 -75.94
CA SER A 16 38.30 18.77 -77.35
C SER A 16 39.54 19.05 -78.20
N VAL A 17 40.22 17.95 -78.48
CA VAL A 17 41.06 17.71 -79.65
C VAL A 17 40.18 17.70 -80.92
N GLU A 18 40.54 18.47 -81.94
CA GLU A 18 40.22 18.14 -83.35
C GLU A 18 41.43 18.43 -84.26
N PRO A 19 41.66 17.61 -85.32
CA PRO A 19 42.80 17.73 -86.23
C PRO A 19 42.42 18.45 -87.55
N GLY A 20 43.24 19.41 -87.99
CA GLY A 20 42.99 20.15 -89.24
C GLY A 20 44.25 20.40 -90.07
N ALA A 21 44.29 19.74 -91.25
CA ALA A 21 44.93 20.03 -92.55
C ALA A 21 46.22 20.89 -92.58
N LEU A 22 47.37 20.35 -93.02
CA LEU A 22 47.81 20.26 -94.43
C LEU A 22 47.61 21.56 -95.22
N ASP A 23 48.69 22.35 -95.39
CA ASP A 23 49.02 22.90 -96.70
C ASP A 23 50.48 23.38 -96.82
N ALA A 24 51.10 22.88 -97.90
CA ALA A 24 52.18 23.37 -98.75
C ALA A 24 53.31 24.28 -98.21
N ASP A 25 54.51 23.68 -98.26
CA ASP A 25 55.83 24.29 -98.45
C ASP A 25 55.92 25.01 -99.82
N PRO A 26 56.51 26.22 -99.87
CA PRO A 26 57.41 26.47 -100.99
C PRO A 26 58.58 27.34 -100.55
N TYR A 27 59.77 26.77 -100.32
CA TYR A 27 61.05 27.28 -100.84
C TYR A 27 62.17 26.26 -100.59
N ALA A 28 62.28 25.29 -101.50
CA ALA A 28 63.52 24.57 -101.71
C ALA A 28 64.50 25.47 -102.49
N THR A 29 65.50 26.02 -101.81
CA THR A 29 66.78 26.38 -102.45
C THR A 29 67.95 26.04 -101.53
N SER A 30 68.58 24.91 -101.85
CA SER A 30 70.01 24.62 -101.78
C SER A 30 70.94 25.78 -101.38
N SER A 31 71.73 25.59 -100.32
CA SER A 31 73.19 25.76 -100.37
C SER A 31 73.85 25.28 -99.08
N ALA A 32 74.80 24.37 -99.21
CA ALA A 32 75.63 23.84 -98.14
C ALA A 32 76.60 24.90 -97.59
N ARG A 33 76.66 25.07 -96.25
CA ARG A 33 77.87 25.50 -95.51
C ARG A 33 77.66 25.51 -93.99
N SER A 34 78.57 24.84 -93.27
CA SER A 34 78.96 25.08 -91.86
C SER A 34 78.16 24.41 -90.72
N ASP A 35 78.00 23.08 -90.78
CA ASP A 35 77.52 22.24 -89.68
C ASP A 35 78.65 21.74 -88.77
N VAL A 36 79.05 22.45 -87.71
CA VAL A 36 79.64 21.79 -86.51
C VAL A 36 79.38 22.57 -85.20
N MET A 37 79.31 23.92 -85.19
CA MET A 37 79.18 24.68 -83.91
C MET A 37 77.79 24.83 -83.26
N PRO A 38 76.64 24.60 -83.94
CA PRO A 38 75.33 24.59 -83.25
C PRO A 38 75.01 23.29 -82.52
N LEU A 39 75.63 22.15 -82.89
CA LEU A 39 75.26 20.81 -82.40
C LEU A 39 75.77 20.51 -80.98
N MET A 40 76.98 20.96 -80.64
CA MET A 40 77.57 20.75 -79.31
C MET A 40 76.89 21.62 -78.25
N LEU A 41 76.58 22.88 -78.56
CA LEU A 41 75.85 23.78 -77.67
C LEU A 41 74.43 23.27 -77.41
N ASN A 42 73.75 22.76 -78.44
CA ASN A 42 72.41 22.18 -78.31
C ASN A 42 72.42 20.90 -77.48
N LYS A 43 73.46 20.06 -77.57
CA LYS A 43 73.64 18.85 -76.74
C LYS A 43 73.90 19.18 -75.27
N ALA A 44 74.76 20.16 -74.98
CA ALA A 44 75.05 20.59 -73.61
C ALA A 44 73.83 21.23 -72.93
N VAL A 45 73.09 22.08 -73.66
CA VAL A 45 71.84 22.67 -73.17
C VAL A 45 70.79 21.58 -72.90
N ARG A 46 70.62 20.59 -73.79
CA ARG A 46 69.71 19.44 -73.55
C ARG A 46 70.11 18.64 -72.32
N ALA A 47 71.41 18.38 -72.12
CA ALA A 47 71.88 17.67 -70.94
C ALA A 47 71.60 18.45 -69.63
N LYS A 48 71.79 19.77 -69.63
CA LYS A 48 71.48 20.60 -68.46
C LYS A 48 69.98 20.68 -68.18
N ILE A 49 69.17 20.75 -69.24
CA ILE A 49 67.70 20.66 -69.15
C ILE A 49 67.29 19.31 -68.55
N GLN A 50 67.88 18.19 -68.98
CA GLN A 50 67.60 16.85 -68.42
C GLN A 50 67.99 16.74 -66.95
N GLU A 51 69.16 17.28 -66.57
CA GLU A 51 69.60 17.32 -65.17
C GLU A 51 68.63 18.14 -64.30
N MET A 52 68.22 19.32 -64.78
CA MET A 52 67.22 20.15 -64.10
C MET A 52 65.86 19.46 -63.99
N HIS A 53 65.39 18.78 -65.04
CA HIS A 53 64.15 18.00 -64.98
C HIS A 53 64.24 16.88 -63.94
N ALA A 54 65.35 16.14 -63.91
CA ALA A 54 65.55 15.09 -62.92
C ALA A 54 65.62 15.63 -61.48
N GLU A 55 66.15 16.84 -61.27
CA GLU A 55 66.16 17.50 -59.96
C GLU A 55 64.76 17.95 -59.53
N VAL A 56 63.99 18.50 -60.46
CA VAL A 56 62.58 18.89 -60.22
C VAL A 56 61.74 17.66 -59.92
N GLU A 57 61.88 16.56 -60.68
CA GLU A 57 61.17 15.30 -60.42
C GLU A 57 61.51 14.72 -59.05
N ARG A 58 62.80 14.75 -58.64
CA ARG A 58 63.21 14.32 -57.29
C ARG A 58 62.59 15.21 -56.20
N SER A 59 62.53 16.52 -56.42
CA SER A 59 61.92 17.47 -55.49
C SER A 59 60.41 17.26 -55.37
N ILE A 60 59.72 17.06 -56.51
CA ILE A 60 58.28 16.74 -56.56
C ILE A 60 58.01 15.44 -55.79
N SER A 61 58.79 14.38 -56.03
CA SER A 61 58.62 13.10 -55.33
C SER A 61 58.79 13.23 -53.80
N LEU A 62 59.77 14.00 -53.34
CA LEU A 62 59.95 14.29 -51.91
C LEU A 62 58.77 15.06 -51.33
N GLN A 63 58.25 16.05 -52.06
CA GLN A 63 57.08 16.82 -51.65
C GLN A 63 55.80 15.97 -51.63
N GLU A 64 55.59 15.11 -52.63
CA GLU A 64 54.46 14.17 -52.67
C GLU A 64 54.50 13.20 -51.49
N SER A 65 55.68 12.67 -51.16
CA SER A 65 55.89 11.83 -49.98
C SER A 65 55.57 12.58 -48.67
N ALA A 66 55.98 13.85 -48.56
CA ALA A 66 55.68 14.69 -47.40
C ALA A 66 54.18 14.99 -47.27
N VAL A 67 53.51 15.34 -48.38
CA VAL A 67 52.06 15.55 -48.43
C VAL A 67 51.32 14.27 -48.05
N SER A 68 51.77 13.10 -48.51
CA SER A 68 51.18 11.82 -48.11
C SER A 68 51.28 11.57 -46.60
N ARG A 69 52.42 11.89 -45.96
CA ARG A 69 52.56 11.78 -44.50
C ARG A 69 51.63 12.75 -43.77
N ILE A 70 51.52 13.99 -44.23
CA ILE A 70 50.63 14.99 -43.63
C ILE A 70 49.17 14.52 -43.73
N ARG A 71 48.74 14.00 -44.89
CA ARG A 71 47.40 13.45 -45.07
C ARG A 71 47.11 12.29 -44.11
N ALA A 72 48.07 11.40 -43.89
CA ALA A 72 47.92 10.31 -42.92
C ALA A 72 47.71 10.83 -41.49
N VAL A 73 48.51 11.82 -41.07
CA VAL A 73 48.36 12.46 -39.75
C VAL A 73 47.03 13.22 -39.63
N CYS A 74 46.58 13.90 -40.68
CA CYS A 74 45.28 14.55 -40.70
C CYS A 74 44.14 13.54 -40.54
N ALA A 75 44.21 12.40 -41.24
CA ALA A 75 43.21 11.33 -41.11
C ALA A 75 43.17 10.76 -39.69
N GLU A 76 44.32 10.53 -39.06
CA GLU A 76 44.40 10.08 -37.66
C GLU A 76 43.81 11.12 -36.69
N ARG A 77 44.14 12.40 -36.89
CA ARG A 77 43.57 13.51 -36.10
C ARG A 77 42.04 13.56 -36.24
N ASP A 78 41.51 13.42 -37.45
CA ASP A 78 40.07 13.48 -37.70
C ASP A 78 39.36 12.29 -37.05
N GLN A 79 39.98 11.10 -37.10
CA GLN A 79 39.50 9.92 -36.35
C GLN A 79 39.48 10.17 -34.84
N LEU A 80 40.58 10.68 -34.27
CA LEU A 80 40.66 11.00 -32.84
C LEU A 80 39.62 12.06 -32.43
N THR A 81 39.40 13.06 -33.27
CA THR A 81 38.39 14.11 -33.03
C THR A 81 36.99 13.51 -32.96
N SER A 82 36.64 12.62 -33.89
CA SER A 82 35.34 11.93 -33.87
C SER A 82 35.16 11.06 -32.61
N THR A 83 36.22 10.38 -32.16
CA THR A 83 36.17 9.59 -30.92
C THR A 83 36.02 10.46 -29.67
N LEU A 84 36.70 11.62 -29.64
CA LEU A 84 36.59 12.58 -28.56
C LEU A 84 35.17 13.16 -28.48
N GLU A 85 34.59 13.54 -29.61
CA GLU A 85 33.21 14.01 -29.69
C GLU A 85 32.22 12.95 -29.19
N HIS A 86 32.41 11.68 -29.58
CA HIS A 86 31.60 10.58 -29.11
C HIS A 86 31.69 10.41 -27.58
N HIS A 87 32.90 10.43 -27.02
CA HIS A 87 33.08 10.33 -25.57
C HIS A 87 32.53 11.54 -24.81
N GLN A 88 32.62 12.75 -25.37
CA GLN A 88 32.01 13.95 -24.79
C GLN A 88 30.48 13.83 -24.72
N GLN A 89 29.85 13.28 -25.77
CA GLN A 89 28.41 13.00 -25.76
C GLN A 89 28.06 11.96 -24.69
N GLN A 90 28.85 10.89 -24.57
CA GLN A 90 28.63 9.85 -23.55
C GLN A 90 28.75 10.40 -22.12
N VAL A 91 29.75 11.26 -21.86
CA VAL A 91 29.91 11.93 -20.56
C VAL A 91 28.74 12.87 -20.27
N ALA A 92 28.24 13.60 -21.26
CA ALA A 92 27.07 14.45 -21.09
C ALA A 92 25.82 13.64 -20.69
N LEU A 93 25.59 12.49 -21.33
CA LEU A 93 24.49 11.59 -20.98
C LEU A 93 24.61 11.04 -19.56
N LEU A 94 25.80 10.57 -19.18
CA LEU A 94 26.05 10.05 -17.82
C LEU A 94 25.90 11.12 -16.75
N ASN A 95 26.31 12.37 -17.04
CA ASN A 95 26.11 13.48 -16.11
C ASN A 95 24.62 13.80 -15.92
N ALA A 96 23.83 13.79 -16.99
CA ALA A 96 22.38 13.98 -16.90
C ALA A 96 21.70 12.86 -16.08
N GLU A 97 22.12 11.60 -16.27
CA GLU A 97 21.63 10.48 -15.47
C GLU A 97 22.02 10.63 -13.98
N ARG A 98 23.27 11.05 -13.71
CA ARG A 98 23.74 11.32 -12.34
C ARG A 98 22.93 12.43 -11.67
N GLU A 99 22.63 13.51 -12.38
CA GLU A 99 21.80 14.60 -11.86
C GLU A 99 20.38 14.15 -11.56
N ALA A 100 19.78 13.35 -12.44
CA ALA A 100 18.47 12.75 -12.20
C ALA A 100 18.48 11.87 -10.94
N LEU A 101 19.46 10.96 -10.81
CA LEU A 101 19.60 10.11 -9.62
C LEU A 101 19.88 10.92 -8.34
N SER A 102 20.67 11.99 -8.42
CA SER A 102 20.92 12.88 -7.28
C SER A 102 19.63 13.52 -6.79
N SER A 103 18.79 14.04 -7.69
CA SER A 103 17.49 14.62 -7.33
C SER A 103 16.55 13.61 -6.69
N GLN A 104 16.57 12.34 -7.15
CA GLN A 104 15.79 11.26 -6.56
C GLN A 104 16.26 10.93 -5.15
N CYS A 105 17.57 10.87 -4.92
CA CYS A 105 18.16 10.65 -3.60
C CYS A 105 17.80 11.77 -2.62
N GLU A 106 17.84 13.03 -3.06
CA GLU A 106 17.45 14.19 -2.25
C GLU A 106 15.95 14.14 -1.87
N HIS A 107 15.10 13.79 -2.83
CA HIS A 107 13.66 13.62 -2.56
C HIS A 107 13.40 12.49 -1.55
N LEU A 108 14.04 11.33 -1.72
CA LEU A 108 13.92 10.22 -0.78
C LEU A 108 14.45 10.57 0.61
N ALA A 109 15.54 11.34 0.70
CA ALA A 109 16.06 11.82 1.97
C ALA A 109 15.06 12.73 2.70
N ALA A 110 14.38 13.63 1.97
CA ALA A 110 13.33 14.48 2.53
C ALA A 110 12.14 13.67 3.05
N VAL A 111 11.65 12.70 2.28
CA VAL A 111 10.56 11.81 2.70
C VAL A 111 10.93 11.00 3.95
N CYS A 112 12.16 10.47 4.01
CA CYS A 112 12.65 9.76 5.20
C CYS A 112 12.71 10.67 6.43
N GLN A 113 13.09 11.94 6.25
CA GLN A 113 13.15 12.91 7.34
C GLN A 113 11.75 13.22 7.88
N ASP A 114 10.79 13.48 7.00
CA ASP A 114 9.39 13.72 7.35
C ASP A 114 8.78 12.53 8.10
N MET A 115 9.00 11.31 7.58
CA MET A 115 8.52 10.10 8.22
C MET A 115 9.16 9.89 9.62
N SER A 116 10.43 10.29 9.81
CA SER A 116 11.07 10.23 11.14
C SER A 116 10.42 11.19 12.15
N VAL A 117 9.96 12.37 11.70
CA VAL A 117 9.28 13.34 12.55
C VAL A 117 7.91 12.80 12.94
N GLU A 118 7.20 12.20 11.99
CA GLU A 118 5.90 11.60 12.24
C GLU A 118 5.99 10.41 13.21
N LEU A 119 6.99 9.55 13.04
CA LEU A 119 7.26 8.45 13.97
C LEU A 119 7.53 8.94 15.40
N LYS A 120 8.28 10.03 15.57
CA LYS A 120 8.51 10.64 16.90
C LYS A 120 7.22 11.16 17.52
N LYS A 121 6.33 11.75 16.71
CA LYS A 121 5.02 12.21 17.18
C LYS A 121 4.17 11.03 17.66
N PHE A 122 4.06 9.97 16.85
CA PHE A 122 3.35 8.76 17.25
C PHE A 122 3.93 8.12 18.51
N GLN A 123 5.25 8.11 18.67
CA GLN A 123 5.88 7.59 19.87
C GLN A 123 5.47 8.38 21.12
N ASN A 124 5.40 9.71 21.04
CA ASN A 124 4.92 10.55 22.14
C ASN A 124 3.44 10.30 22.45
N ASP A 125 2.61 10.16 21.42
CA ASP A 125 1.18 9.88 21.59
C ASP A 125 0.95 8.51 22.26
N VAL A 126 1.73 7.50 21.89
CA VAL A 126 1.72 6.18 22.55
C VAL A 126 2.11 6.30 24.02
N MET A 127 3.18 7.03 24.35
CA MET A 127 3.57 7.24 25.76
C MET A 127 2.47 7.95 26.57
N HIS A 128 1.79 8.94 25.99
CA HIS A 128 0.67 9.61 26.65
C HIS A 128 -0.54 8.69 26.88
N CYS A 129 -0.87 7.86 25.88
CA CYS A 129 -1.91 6.85 26.01
C CYS A 129 -1.58 5.81 27.09
N GLU A 130 -0.32 5.36 27.16
CA GLU A 130 0.12 4.41 28.18
C GLU A 130 0.03 5.00 29.59
N ALA A 131 0.44 6.26 29.77
CA ALA A 131 0.32 6.95 31.06
C ALA A 131 -1.16 7.09 31.50
N SER A 132 -2.05 7.42 30.56
CA SER A 132 -3.49 7.52 30.82
C SER A 132 -4.12 6.16 31.12
N LYS A 133 -3.70 5.10 30.43
CA LYS A 133 -4.09 3.72 30.73
C LYS A 133 -3.69 3.33 32.15
N GLN A 134 -2.45 3.58 32.56
CA GLN A 134 -1.98 3.26 33.92
C GLN A 134 -2.80 3.99 34.98
N LYS A 135 -3.12 5.27 34.76
CA LYS A 135 -3.98 6.04 35.67
C LYS A 135 -5.37 5.42 35.79
N LEU A 136 -6.00 5.09 34.66
CA LEU A 136 -7.32 4.43 34.67
C LEU A 136 -7.27 3.05 35.36
N GLU A 137 -6.19 2.29 35.19
CA GLU A 137 -6.00 1.01 35.87
C GLU A 137 -5.90 1.19 37.40
N THR A 138 -5.19 2.21 37.87
CA THR A 138 -5.12 2.53 39.30
C THR A 138 -6.48 2.97 39.84
N ASP A 139 -7.21 3.81 39.10
CA ASP A 139 -8.54 4.29 39.50
C ASP A 139 -9.54 3.13 39.58
N ILE A 140 -9.51 2.21 38.59
CA ILE A 140 -10.30 0.98 38.60
C ILE A 140 -9.92 0.08 39.78
N ALA A 141 -8.65 -0.02 40.13
CA ALA A 141 -8.19 -0.82 41.27
C ALA A 141 -8.73 -0.27 42.60
N ILE A 142 -8.71 1.05 42.77
CA ILE A 142 -9.27 1.75 43.94
C ILE A 142 -10.78 1.53 44.00
N ALA A 143 -11.51 1.80 42.92
CA ALA A 143 -12.96 1.61 42.86
C ALA A 143 -13.37 0.15 43.15
N ARG A 144 -12.59 -0.83 42.69
CA ARG A 144 -12.80 -2.25 43.02
C ARG A 144 -12.55 -2.56 44.49
N ALA A 145 -11.59 -1.91 45.13
CA ALA A 145 -11.32 -2.07 46.56
C ALA A 145 -12.48 -1.48 47.39
N GLU A 146 -12.95 -0.28 47.04
CA GLU A 146 -14.11 0.35 47.68
C GLU A 146 -15.38 -0.50 47.53
N ALA A 147 -15.65 -1.00 46.31
CA ALA A 147 -16.79 -1.88 46.07
C ALA A 147 -16.70 -3.18 46.89
N ARG A 148 -15.49 -3.73 47.07
CA ARG A 148 -15.27 -4.91 47.91
C ARG A 148 -15.55 -4.62 49.39
N ASP A 149 -15.12 -3.46 49.88
CA ASP A 149 -15.37 -3.06 51.27
C ASP A 149 -16.88 -2.87 51.53
N LEU A 150 -17.58 -2.17 50.62
CA LEU A 150 -19.04 -2.05 50.64
C LEU A 150 -19.74 -3.41 50.63
N CYS A 151 -19.27 -4.37 49.81
CA CYS A 151 -19.81 -5.73 49.81
C CYS A 151 -19.59 -6.45 51.15
N ASN A 152 -18.40 -6.33 51.75
CA ASN A 152 -18.11 -6.92 53.06
C ASN A 152 -19.02 -6.33 54.16
N GLN A 153 -19.20 -5.00 54.15
CA GLN A 153 -20.12 -4.33 55.08
C GLN A 153 -21.56 -4.82 54.89
N LEU A 154 -22.01 -4.99 53.65
CA LEU A 154 -23.31 -5.57 53.31
C LEU A 154 -23.42 -7.04 53.76
N ASP A 155 -22.38 -7.85 53.61
CA ASP A 155 -22.35 -9.25 54.04
C ASP A 155 -22.46 -9.37 55.56
N ILE A 156 -21.80 -8.49 56.32
CA ILE A 156 -21.94 -8.43 57.78
C ILE A 156 -23.38 -8.12 58.16
N VAL A 157 -23.99 -7.08 57.56
CA VAL A 157 -25.37 -6.69 57.83
C VAL A 157 -26.35 -7.80 57.43
N THR A 158 -26.13 -8.47 56.29
CA THR A 158 -26.99 -9.56 55.77
C THR A 158 -26.71 -10.93 56.38
N SER A 159 -25.72 -11.06 57.26
CA SER A 159 -25.44 -12.29 58.03
C SER A 159 -26.06 -12.28 59.42
N SER A 160 -26.34 -11.10 59.99
CA SER A 160 -27.02 -10.98 61.30
C SER A 160 -28.47 -11.49 61.25
N PRO A 161 -29.11 -11.93 62.35
CA PRO A 161 -30.51 -12.35 62.32
C PRO A 161 -31.49 -11.17 62.10
N ASP A 162 -31.08 -9.96 62.50
CA ASP A 162 -31.97 -8.79 62.66
C ASP A 162 -32.39 -8.13 61.34
N TRP A 163 -31.54 -8.17 60.29
CA TRP A 163 -31.91 -7.59 58.98
C TRP A 163 -33.07 -8.33 58.32
N ARG A 164 -33.33 -9.60 58.71
CA ARG A 164 -34.46 -10.41 58.21
C ARG A 164 -35.82 -9.82 58.56
N PHE A 165 -35.88 -8.94 59.57
CA PHE A 165 -37.11 -8.28 60.03
C PHE A 165 -37.39 -6.95 59.29
N VAL A 166 -36.45 -6.44 58.49
CA VAL A 166 -36.66 -5.21 57.72
C VAL A 166 -37.25 -5.54 56.34
N ARG A 167 -38.57 -5.50 56.24
CA ARG A 167 -39.35 -5.85 55.02
C ARG A 167 -38.84 -5.18 53.72
N LYS A 168 -38.27 -3.97 53.82
CA LYS A 168 -37.70 -3.20 52.69
C LYS A 168 -36.35 -3.75 52.18
N LEU A 169 -35.55 -4.44 53.03
CA LEU A 169 -34.20 -4.89 52.66
C LEU A 169 -34.17 -6.29 52.01
N ARG A 170 -35.26 -7.06 52.07
CA ARG A 170 -35.38 -8.35 51.37
C ARG A 170 -35.17 -8.24 49.84
N GLY A 171 -35.71 -7.18 49.22
CA GLY A 171 -35.52 -6.91 47.79
C GLY A 171 -34.08 -6.50 47.45
N LEU A 172 -33.38 -5.87 48.40
CA LEU A 172 -31.99 -5.44 48.24
C LEU A 172 -31.04 -6.64 48.25
N ARG A 173 -31.25 -7.64 49.11
CA ARG A 173 -30.50 -8.92 49.04
C ARG A 173 -30.67 -9.57 47.67
N TYR A 174 -31.89 -9.62 47.15
CA TYR A 174 -32.13 -10.18 45.81
C TYR A 174 -31.37 -9.40 44.74
N ALA A 175 -31.36 -8.06 44.78
CA ALA A 175 -30.60 -7.25 43.84
C ALA A 175 -29.08 -7.46 43.95
N VAL A 176 -28.54 -7.46 45.18
CA VAL A 176 -27.09 -7.58 45.45
C VAL A 176 -26.57 -8.98 45.14
N THR A 177 -27.24 -10.03 45.62
CA THR A 177 -26.86 -11.42 45.34
C THR A 177 -27.01 -11.75 43.86
N ARG A 178 -28.05 -11.23 43.18
CA ARG A 178 -28.22 -11.41 41.73
C ARG A 178 -27.11 -10.72 40.94
N TYR A 179 -26.71 -9.51 41.32
CA TYR A 179 -25.65 -8.79 40.62
C TYR A 179 -24.28 -9.48 40.79
N SER A 180 -23.98 -10.01 41.98
CA SER A 180 -22.75 -10.79 42.21
C SER A 180 -22.77 -12.14 41.48
N ASP A 181 -23.91 -12.83 41.45
CA ASP A 181 -24.09 -14.11 40.74
C ASP A 181 -24.03 -13.95 39.20
N LEU A 182 -24.55 -12.84 38.67
CA LEU A 182 -24.46 -12.48 37.24
C LEU A 182 -23.02 -12.18 36.83
N LEU A 183 -22.26 -11.47 37.67
CA LEU A 183 -20.85 -11.14 37.40
C LEU A 183 -19.92 -12.36 37.52
N THR A 184 -20.25 -13.31 38.40
CA THR A 184 -19.50 -14.57 38.56
C THR A 184 -19.88 -15.64 37.54
N GLY A 185 -20.96 -15.44 36.78
CA GLY A 185 -21.42 -16.37 35.74
C GLY A 185 -22.11 -17.63 36.28
N ARG A 186 -22.54 -17.61 37.55
CA ARG A 186 -23.17 -18.78 38.21
C ARG A 186 -24.61 -19.04 37.76
N PHE A 187 -25.28 -18.05 37.19
CA PHE A 187 -26.60 -18.18 36.60
C PHE A 187 -26.60 -17.61 35.18
N GLN A 188 -26.44 -18.49 34.19
CA GLN A 188 -26.69 -18.16 32.80
C GLN A 188 -28.21 -18.17 32.57
N ASN A 189 -28.73 -17.13 31.92
CA ASN A 189 -30.11 -17.14 31.47
C ASN A 189 -30.26 -18.29 30.44
N PRO A 190 -31.15 -19.26 30.64
CA PRO A 190 -31.31 -20.41 29.74
C PRO A 190 -31.70 -20.02 28.31
N LEU A 191 -32.26 -18.82 28.14
CA LEU A 191 -32.58 -18.26 26.83
C LEU A 191 -31.37 -17.67 26.11
N PHE A 192 -30.24 -17.46 26.80
CA PHE A 192 -29.03 -16.96 26.16
C PHE A 192 -28.31 -18.09 25.42
N ASP A 193 -27.95 -17.84 24.16
CA ASP A 193 -27.20 -18.79 23.34
C ASP A 193 -25.79 -18.25 23.10
N ALA A 194 -24.82 -18.72 23.89
CA ALA A 194 -23.45 -18.22 23.84
C ALA A 194 -22.77 -18.47 22.49
N ASP A 195 -23.02 -19.64 21.89
CA ASP A 195 -22.42 -20.03 20.62
C ASP A 195 -23.01 -19.22 19.47
N TRP A 196 -24.33 -19.02 19.47
CA TRP A 196 -24.99 -18.14 18.51
C TRP A 196 -24.54 -16.69 18.69
N TYR A 197 -24.47 -16.19 19.92
CA TYR A 197 -24.08 -14.81 20.20
C TYR A 197 -22.66 -14.50 19.74
N ALA A 198 -21.70 -15.41 19.97
CA ALA A 198 -20.33 -15.24 19.50
C ALA A 198 -20.21 -15.28 17.96
N ARG A 199 -21.07 -16.04 17.27
CA ARG A 199 -21.15 -16.05 15.80
C ARG A 199 -21.85 -14.82 15.23
N ALA A 200 -22.92 -14.35 15.87
CA ALA A 200 -23.70 -13.19 15.45
C ALA A 200 -22.95 -11.87 15.67
N TYR A 201 -22.07 -11.82 16.67
CA TYR A 201 -21.28 -10.64 17.05
C TYR A 201 -19.78 -10.93 16.99
N PRO A 202 -19.14 -10.76 15.82
CA PRO A 202 -17.72 -11.06 15.63
C PRO A 202 -16.79 -10.26 16.53
N ASP A 203 -17.17 -9.04 16.91
CA ASP A 203 -16.43 -8.21 17.86
C ASP A 203 -16.27 -8.88 19.24
N VAL A 204 -17.29 -9.62 19.68
CA VAL A 204 -17.25 -10.36 20.95
C VAL A 204 -16.52 -11.69 20.77
N GLY A 205 -16.74 -12.37 19.65
CA GLY A 205 -16.06 -13.64 19.32
C GLY A 205 -14.54 -13.49 19.20
N LEU A 206 -14.07 -12.42 18.52
CA LEU A 206 -12.64 -12.14 18.34
C LEU A 206 -11.95 -11.62 19.60
N ALA A 207 -12.69 -10.95 20.49
CA ALA A 207 -12.15 -10.44 21.74
C ALA A 207 -11.88 -11.55 22.79
N ASN A 208 -12.27 -12.80 22.53
CA ASN A 208 -12.16 -13.94 23.45
C ASN A 208 -12.74 -13.66 24.85
N VAL A 209 -13.76 -12.81 24.92
CA VAL A 209 -14.48 -12.47 26.15
C VAL A 209 -15.64 -13.45 26.32
N ASN A 210 -15.96 -13.84 27.54
CA ASN A 210 -17.14 -14.67 27.81
C ASN A 210 -18.42 -13.99 27.26
N PRO A 211 -19.12 -14.60 26.27
CA PRO A 211 -20.25 -13.95 25.58
C PRO A 211 -21.38 -13.52 26.51
N TYR A 212 -21.69 -14.33 27.52
CA TYR A 212 -22.73 -14.00 28.49
C TYR A 212 -22.35 -12.80 29.37
N LYS A 213 -21.09 -12.73 29.83
CA LYS A 213 -20.59 -11.57 30.59
C LYS A 213 -20.64 -10.30 29.75
N HIS A 214 -20.30 -10.40 28.46
CA HIS A 214 -20.40 -9.27 27.54
C HIS A 214 -21.87 -8.83 27.39
N TYR A 215 -22.79 -9.77 27.16
CA TYR A 215 -24.21 -9.46 27.01
C TYR A 215 -24.76 -8.73 28.25
N VAL A 216 -24.51 -9.24 29.45
CA VAL A 216 -25.00 -8.62 30.70
C VAL A 216 -24.39 -7.23 30.93
N LYS A 217 -23.12 -7.00 30.57
CA LYS A 217 -22.47 -5.71 30.82
C LYS A 217 -22.77 -4.65 29.76
N HIS A 218 -22.84 -5.06 28.51
CA HIS A 218 -22.87 -4.17 27.35
C HIS A 218 -24.04 -4.53 26.42
N GLY A 219 -24.13 -5.79 26.01
CA GLY A 219 -25.07 -6.22 24.97
C GLY A 219 -26.54 -5.91 25.26
N GLN A 220 -27.02 -6.06 26.50
CA GLN A 220 -28.41 -5.75 26.87
C GLN A 220 -28.75 -4.26 26.77
N PHE A 221 -27.76 -3.38 26.96
CA PHE A 221 -27.94 -1.92 26.87
C PHE A 221 -27.73 -1.42 25.44
N GLU A 222 -26.95 -2.15 24.65
CA GLU A 222 -26.77 -1.93 23.20
C GLU A 222 -27.95 -2.51 22.38
N GLY A 223 -28.91 -3.19 23.01
CA GLY A 223 -30.05 -3.80 22.33
C GLY A 223 -29.68 -5.04 21.51
N ARG A 224 -28.52 -5.67 21.78
CA ARG A 224 -28.08 -6.87 21.08
C ARG A 224 -28.98 -8.05 21.40
N GLN A 225 -29.16 -8.93 20.42
CA GLN A 225 -30.02 -10.10 20.54
C GLN A 225 -29.27 -11.20 21.31
N PRO A 226 -29.88 -11.82 22.34
CA PRO A 226 -29.25 -12.91 23.09
C PRO A 226 -29.35 -14.28 22.38
N ASN A 227 -30.24 -14.41 21.40
CA ASN A 227 -30.43 -15.56 20.53
C ASN A 227 -31.19 -15.13 19.26
N ALA A 228 -31.31 -16.03 18.27
CA ALA A 228 -31.96 -15.75 16.98
C ALA A 228 -33.47 -15.44 17.04
N TYR A 229 -34.11 -15.72 18.17
CA TYR A 229 -35.56 -15.74 18.34
C TYR A 229 -36.03 -14.83 19.48
N PHE A 230 -35.16 -13.94 19.97
CA PHE A 230 -35.49 -12.92 20.94
C PHE A 230 -34.84 -11.60 20.53
N ASP A 231 -35.65 -10.58 20.26
CA ASP A 231 -35.17 -9.24 19.98
C ASP A 231 -35.58 -8.30 21.13
N PRO A 232 -34.63 -7.85 21.97
CA PRO A 232 -34.93 -6.96 23.09
C PRO A 232 -35.54 -5.63 22.67
N SER A 233 -35.13 -5.08 21.53
CA SER A 233 -35.60 -3.79 21.01
C SER A 233 -37.04 -3.92 20.55
N TRP A 234 -37.33 -4.96 19.77
CA TRP A 234 -38.70 -5.26 19.34
C TRP A 234 -39.60 -5.59 20.54
N TYR A 235 -39.11 -6.38 21.49
CA TYR A 235 -39.86 -6.75 22.68
C TYR A 235 -40.23 -5.52 23.54
N ARG A 236 -39.31 -4.57 23.74
CA ARG A 236 -39.62 -3.30 24.43
C ARG A 236 -40.65 -2.46 23.66
N MET A 237 -40.54 -2.40 22.33
CA MET A 237 -41.49 -1.66 21.51
C MET A 237 -42.92 -2.21 21.61
N GLN A 238 -43.07 -3.54 21.68
CA GLN A 238 -44.38 -4.19 21.81
C GLN A 238 -44.93 -4.18 23.24
N ASN A 239 -44.08 -3.92 24.24
CA ASN A 239 -44.42 -4.03 25.65
C ASN A 239 -44.01 -2.73 26.38
N PRO A 240 -44.86 -1.67 26.31
CA PRO A 240 -44.55 -0.37 26.91
C PRO A 240 -44.28 -0.42 28.42
N ASP A 241 -44.88 -1.37 29.13
CA ASP A 241 -44.65 -1.64 30.56
C ASP A 241 -43.22 -2.11 30.84
N VAL A 242 -42.64 -2.90 29.93
CA VAL A 242 -41.24 -3.34 30.01
C VAL A 242 -40.30 -2.21 29.61
N ALA A 243 -40.69 -1.37 28.64
CA ALA A 243 -39.93 -0.18 28.27
C ALA A 243 -39.82 0.83 29.41
N ALA A 244 -40.87 0.98 30.22
CA ALA A 244 -40.91 1.86 31.39
C ALA A 244 -40.20 1.27 32.64
N SER A 245 -39.78 0.01 32.59
CA SER A 245 -39.14 -0.69 33.71
C SER A 245 -37.63 -0.82 33.50
N PRO A 246 -36.80 -0.73 34.57
CA PRO A 246 -35.36 -0.98 34.49
C PRO A 246 -35.01 -2.47 34.36
N ILE A 247 -36.00 -3.36 34.19
CA ILE A 247 -35.78 -4.79 34.03
C ILE A 247 -35.23 -5.11 32.63
N ASP A 248 -34.32 -6.07 32.53
CA ASP A 248 -33.86 -6.63 31.26
C ASP A 248 -35.05 -7.30 30.53
N PRO A 249 -35.29 -7.00 29.24
CA PRO A 249 -36.33 -7.63 28.44
C PRO A 249 -36.27 -9.15 28.44
N LEU A 250 -35.07 -9.73 28.35
CA LEU A 250 -34.89 -11.18 28.32
C LEU A 250 -35.29 -11.80 29.66
N ASP A 251 -34.88 -11.18 30.77
CA ASP A 251 -35.32 -11.57 32.11
C ASP A 251 -36.82 -11.41 32.34
N HIS A 252 -37.42 -10.33 31.82
CA HIS A 252 -38.86 -10.12 31.92
C HIS A 252 -39.61 -11.23 31.18
N TYR A 253 -39.18 -11.56 29.97
CA TYR A 253 -39.79 -12.62 29.18
C TYR A 253 -39.71 -13.97 29.91
N LEU A 254 -38.54 -14.32 30.45
CA LEU A 254 -38.32 -15.57 31.17
C LEU A 254 -39.27 -15.73 32.38
N LYS A 255 -39.54 -14.63 33.09
CA LYS A 255 -40.32 -14.67 34.35
C LYS A 255 -41.82 -14.50 34.15
N PHE A 256 -42.20 -13.60 33.25
CA PHE A 256 -43.57 -13.13 33.08
C PHE A 256 -44.02 -13.30 31.63
N GLY A 257 -43.27 -12.71 30.68
CA GLY A 257 -43.72 -12.57 29.30
C GLY A 257 -44.07 -13.88 28.59
N GLY A 258 -43.28 -14.93 28.79
CA GLY A 258 -43.56 -16.25 28.21
C GLY A 258 -44.85 -16.89 28.73
N ARG A 259 -45.22 -16.64 29.99
CA ARG A 259 -46.48 -17.13 30.59
C ARG A 259 -47.69 -16.27 30.24
N GLU A 260 -47.44 -14.99 30.01
CA GLU A 260 -48.44 -14.04 29.52
C GLU A 260 -48.70 -14.18 28.01
N GLY A 261 -48.02 -15.13 27.33
CA GLY A 261 -48.18 -15.35 25.89
C GLY A 261 -47.64 -14.20 25.05
N ARG A 262 -46.78 -13.35 25.60
CA ARG A 262 -46.13 -12.27 24.85
C ARG A 262 -45.15 -12.87 23.85
N ARG A 263 -45.09 -12.33 22.64
CA ARG A 263 -44.18 -12.83 21.61
C ARG A 263 -42.76 -12.30 21.88
N PRO A 264 -41.70 -13.12 21.73
CA PRO A 264 -40.32 -12.68 21.92
C PRO A 264 -39.70 -12.03 20.68
N HIS A 265 -40.19 -12.38 19.48
CA HIS A 265 -39.64 -11.95 18.20
C HIS A 265 -40.70 -12.08 17.09
N PRO A 266 -40.67 -11.26 16.02
CA PRO A 266 -41.59 -11.37 14.88
C PRO A 266 -41.56 -12.74 14.19
N LEU A 267 -40.35 -13.30 14.04
CA LEU A 267 -40.11 -14.59 13.38
C LEU A 267 -40.32 -15.80 14.30
N PHE A 268 -40.77 -15.61 15.54
CA PHE A 268 -41.05 -16.73 16.43
C PHE A 268 -42.37 -17.43 16.01
N PRO A 269 -42.36 -18.76 15.73
CA PRO A 269 -43.55 -19.48 15.27
C PRO A 269 -44.71 -19.38 16.25
N LEU A 270 -45.94 -19.22 15.73
CA LEU A 270 -47.15 -19.10 16.55
C LEU A 270 -47.55 -20.44 17.17
N GLU A 271 -47.27 -21.52 16.46
CA GLU A 271 -47.56 -22.90 16.89
C GLU A 271 -46.80 -23.21 18.18
N SER A 272 -45.53 -22.82 18.25
CA SER A 272 -44.66 -22.97 19.42
C SER A 272 -45.15 -22.17 20.63
N MET A 273 -45.90 -21.07 20.43
CA MET A 273 -46.51 -20.32 21.54
C MET A 273 -47.67 -21.10 22.18
N ASN A 274 -48.53 -21.73 21.37
CA ASN A 274 -49.67 -22.50 21.86
C ASN A 274 -49.25 -23.79 22.57
N GLU A 275 -48.19 -24.44 22.08
CA GLU A 275 -47.63 -25.64 22.69
C GLU A 275 -47.03 -25.35 24.08
N GLY A 276 -46.30 -24.24 24.21
CA GLY A 276 -45.75 -23.78 25.48
C GLY A 276 -46.79 -23.32 26.51
N LEU A 277 -47.97 -22.91 26.05
CA LEU A 277 -49.09 -22.48 26.90
C LEU A 277 -50.07 -23.61 27.27
N SER A 278 -49.86 -24.83 26.78
CA SER A 278 -50.73 -25.98 27.06
C SER A 278 -50.83 -26.30 28.56
N SER A 279 -52.00 -26.77 29.01
CA SER A 279 -52.31 -27.04 30.43
C SER A 279 -51.41 -28.08 31.09
N GLU A 280 -50.74 -28.91 30.29
CA GLU A 280 -49.81 -29.94 30.74
C GLU A 280 -48.42 -29.36 31.04
N ASN A 281 -47.93 -28.45 30.20
CA ASN A 281 -46.68 -27.71 30.42
C ASN A 281 -46.79 -26.69 31.57
N GLN A 282 -47.98 -26.12 31.79
CA GLN A 282 -48.23 -25.26 32.95
C GLN A 282 -48.19 -26.01 34.29
N LYS A 283 -48.56 -27.31 34.30
CA LYS A 283 -48.55 -28.16 35.52
C LYS A 283 -47.16 -28.74 35.85
N ASN A 284 -46.33 -29.03 34.84
CA ASN A 284 -45.02 -29.67 35.03
C ASN A 284 -43.85 -28.72 35.30
N GLY A 285 -44.09 -27.40 35.33
CA GLY A 285 -43.15 -26.44 35.88
C GLY A 285 -42.17 -25.82 34.87
N LYS A 286 -42.44 -24.53 34.63
CA LYS A 286 -41.49 -23.41 34.53
C LYS A 286 -40.75 -23.13 33.21
N LYS A 287 -40.84 -23.93 32.15
CA LYS A 287 -40.23 -23.54 30.86
C LYS A 287 -41.17 -22.64 30.05
N THR A 288 -40.65 -21.54 29.55
CA THR A 288 -41.33 -20.63 28.62
C THR A 288 -41.44 -21.24 27.22
N PRO A 289 -42.38 -20.79 26.37
CA PRO A 289 -42.49 -21.25 24.99
C PRO A 289 -41.16 -21.17 24.21
N LEU A 290 -40.41 -20.08 24.41
CA LEU A 290 -39.09 -19.90 23.79
C LEU A 290 -38.05 -20.90 24.32
N GLU A 291 -38.04 -21.21 25.62
CA GLU A 291 -37.11 -22.23 26.17
C GLU A 291 -37.38 -23.61 25.59
N ILE A 292 -38.64 -23.98 25.41
CA ILE A 292 -39.04 -25.26 24.81
C ILE A 292 -38.56 -25.32 23.36
N TYR A 293 -38.86 -24.28 22.59
CA TYR A 293 -38.48 -24.20 21.19
C TYR A 293 -36.95 -24.24 20.96
N LEU A 294 -36.19 -23.48 21.76
CA LEU A 294 -34.73 -23.52 21.71
C LEU A 294 -34.17 -24.89 22.08
N SER A 295 -34.79 -25.60 23.04
CA SER A 295 -34.36 -26.96 23.40
C SER A 295 -34.61 -27.97 22.28
N GLN A 296 -35.76 -27.89 21.59
CA GLN A 296 -36.09 -28.76 20.46
C GLN A 296 -35.12 -28.56 19.29
N ILE A 297 -34.79 -27.31 18.94
CA ILE A 297 -33.84 -27.01 17.85
C ILE A 297 -32.44 -27.56 18.17
N ARG A 298 -31.98 -27.40 19.41
CA ARG A 298 -30.67 -27.90 19.84
C ARG A 298 -30.58 -29.43 19.77
N GLU A 299 -31.65 -30.14 20.15
CA GLU A 299 -31.72 -31.61 20.03
C GLU A 299 -31.73 -32.10 18.58
N VAL A 300 -32.38 -31.36 17.67
CA VAL A 300 -32.37 -31.69 16.24
C VAL A 300 -30.98 -31.45 15.65
N SER A 301 -30.33 -30.35 16.01
CA SER A 301 -29.01 -29.98 15.48
C SER A 301 -27.85 -30.83 16.02
N THR A 302 -28.04 -31.59 17.11
CA THR A 302 -27.04 -32.53 17.67
C THR A 302 -27.19 -33.96 17.18
N LYS A 303 -28.29 -34.28 16.48
CA LYS A 303 -28.56 -35.61 15.89
C LYS A 303 -28.17 -35.72 14.41
N ILE A 304 -27.62 -34.66 13.83
CA ILE A 304 -27.11 -34.57 12.46
C ILE A 304 -25.58 -34.52 12.53
#